data_AF-A0A2Z3UW93-F1
#
_entry.id   AF-A0A2Z3UW93-F1
#
_cell.length_a   1.000
_cell.length_b   1.000
_cell.length_c   1.000
_cell.angle_alpha   90.00
_cell.angle_beta   90.00
_cell.angle_gamma   90.00
#
_symmetry.space_group_name_H-M   'P 1'
#
loop_
_entity.id
_entity.type
_entity.pdbx_description
1 polymer ?
#
loop_
_entity_poly.entity_id
_entity_poly.type
_entity_poly.pdbx_seq_one_letter_code
_entity_poly.pdbx_strand_id
1 'polypeptide(L)'
;MQIWPARTIRELPSEVPEPIRDRFQEGSRCEGAAAYRGAAAMYRAAVEELCKERGATNYKLYDKIEELRGQLDGDLIFDLHETRMLGNDSVHDGLTYSPEEVANVAELIVEMTQTLYIEPAKKAAMREARKQRREAHKNGESPADS
;
A
#
# COMPACT_ATOMS: atom_id res chain seq x y z
N MET A 1 -0.36 24.89 27.26
CA MET A 1 -0.37 24.61 25.82
C MET A 1 0.26 23.24 25.63
N GLN A 2 -0.55 22.20 25.47
CA GLN A 2 -0.08 20.84 25.35
C GLN A 2 0.30 20.61 23.88
N ILE A 3 1.60 20.58 23.62
CA ILE A 3 2.16 20.20 22.31
C ILE A 3 2.08 18.68 22.21
N TRP A 4 1.05 18.18 21.53
CA TRP A 4 0.97 16.77 21.15
C TRP A 4 2.10 16.48 20.16
N PRO A 5 2.84 15.36 20.23
CA PRO A 5 3.81 15.03 19.20
C PRO A 5 3.08 14.95 17.85
N ALA A 6 3.65 15.56 16.82
CA ALA A 6 3.13 15.45 15.47
C ALA A 6 3.03 13.95 15.12
N ARG A 7 1.84 13.47 14.72
CA ARG A 7 1.73 12.12 14.17
C ARG A 7 2.61 12.08 12.92
N THR A 8 3.57 11.16 12.89
CA THR A 8 4.48 11.00 11.76
C THR A 8 3.66 10.71 10.50
N ILE A 9 3.90 11.48 9.43
CA ILE A 9 3.32 11.19 8.12
C ILE A 9 3.93 9.86 7.65
N ARG A 10 3.08 8.86 7.42
CA ARG A 10 3.45 7.56 6.86
C ARG A 10 3.77 7.74 5.37
N GLU A 11 4.78 7.01 4.93
CA GLU A 11 5.21 6.99 3.54
C GLU A 11 5.37 5.54 3.07
N LEU A 12 5.14 5.32 1.78
CA LEU A 12 5.38 4.03 1.14
C LEU A 12 6.74 4.03 0.43
N PRO A 13 7.49 2.92 0.44
CA PRO A 13 8.77 2.81 -0.26
C PRO A 13 8.67 3.00 -1.78
N SER A 14 9.79 3.34 -2.41
CA SER A 14 9.88 3.65 -3.84
C SER A 14 9.49 2.50 -4.78
N GLU A 15 9.52 1.26 -4.28
CA GLU A 15 9.10 0.04 -4.96
C GLU A 15 7.59 0.03 -5.25
N VAL A 16 6.80 0.77 -4.47
CA VAL A 16 5.37 0.93 -4.69
C VAL A 16 5.15 1.99 -5.79
N PRO A 17 4.30 1.75 -6.80
CA PRO A 17 3.98 2.72 -7.85
C PRO A 17 3.58 4.11 -7.35
N GLU A 18 4.09 5.16 -8.00
CA GLU A 18 3.96 6.55 -7.55
C GLU A 18 2.51 7.02 -7.31
N PRO A 19 1.52 6.72 -8.19
CA PRO A 19 0.13 7.13 -7.95
C PRO A 19 -0.47 6.57 -6.65
N ILE A 20 -0.05 5.38 -6.23
CA ILE A 20 -0.49 4.77 -4.98
C ILE A 20 0.15 5.51 -3.79
N ARG A 21 1.46 5.80 -3.90
CA ARG A 21 2.20 6.51 -2.84
C ARG A 21 1.69 7.92 -2.62
N ASP A 22 1.40 8.65 -3.70
CA ASP A 22 0.88 10.02 -3.62
C ASP A 22 -0.43 10.08 -2.84
N ARG A 23 -1.41 9.23 -3.21
CA ARG A 23 -2.70 9.13 -2.50
C ARG A 23 -2.53 8.70 -1.05
N PHE A 24 -1.68 7.72 -0.78
CA PHE A 24 -1.42 7.27 0.59
C PHE A 24 -0.78 8.38 1.44
N GLN A 25 0.22 9.08 0.90
CA GLN A 25 0.90 10.15 1.62
C GLN A 25 -0.05 11.31 1.93
N GLU A 26 -0.94 11.66 1.00
CA GLU A 26 -1.95 12.69 1.28
C GLU A 26 -2.97 12.23 2.32
N GLY A 27 -3.40 10.96 2.29
CA GLY A 27 -4.22 10.39 3.35
C GLY A 27 -3.55 10.46 4.72
N SER A 28 -2.25 10.18 4.78
CA SER A 28 -1.49 10.29 6.01
C SER A 28 -1.34 11.75 6.50
N ARG A 29 -1.21 12.72 5.59
CA ARG A 29 -1.25 14.15 5.95
C ARG A 29 -2.61 14.53 6.55
N CYS A 30 -3.71 14.07 5.95
CA CYS A 30 -5.05 14.28 6.52
C CYS A 30 -5.18 13.67 7.91
N GLU A 31 -4.69 12.44 8.11
CA GLU A 31 -4.72 11.76 9.41
C GLU A 31 -3.88 12.51 10.46
N GLY A 32 -2.69 13.00 10.08
CA GLY A 32 -1.84 13.80 10.94
C GLY A 32 -2.47 15.12 11.37
N ALA A 33 -3.36 15.69 10.54
CA ALA A 33 -4.17 16.86 10.85
C ALA A 33 -5.51 16.53 11.54
N ALA A 34 -5.75 15.26 11.91
CA ALA A 34 -7.01 14.75 12.45
C ALA A 34 -8.24 14.95 11.52
N ALA A 35 -8.01 15.11 10.22
CA ALA A 35 -9.04 15.19 9.19
C ALA A 35 -9.44 13.78 8.71
N TYR A 36 -10.03 12.98 9.60
CA TYR A 36 -10.22 11.53 9.41
C TYR A 36 -11.06 11.13 8.19
N ARG A 37 -12.10 11.89 7.85
CA ARG A 37 -12.87 11.63 6.61
C ARG A 37 -12.03 11.89 5.35
N GLY A 38 -11.16 12.89 5.39
CA GLY A 38 -10.21 13.17 4.30
C GLY A 38 -9.16 12.07 4.17
N ALA A 39 -8.64 11.59 5.31
CA ALA A 39 -7.72 10.44 5.34
C ALA A 39 -8.37 9.19 4.74
N ALA A 40 -9.58 8.86 5.18
CA ALA A 40 -10.39 7.76 4.65
C ALA A 40 -10.60 7.84 3.13
N ALA A 41 -10.93 9.03 2.61
CA ALA A 41 -11.12 9.25 1.19
C ALA A 41 -9.83 9.01 0.39
N MET A 42 -8.69 9.48 0.89
CA MET A 42 -7.41 9.32 0.22
C MET A 42 -6.85 7.89 0.31
N TYR A 43 -7.06 7.20 1.43
CA TYR A 43 -6.74 5.78 1.56
C TYR A 43 -7.56 4.90 0.60
N ARG A 44 -8.86 5.22 0.43
CA ARG A 44 -9.67 4.60 -0.62
C ARG A 44 -9.13 4.90 -2.02
N ALA A 45 -8.70 6.13 -2.29
CA ALA A 45 -8.10 6.49 -3.57
C ALA A 45 -6.78 5.73 -3.84
N ALA A 46 -5.96 5.49 -2.81
CA ALA A 46 -4.76 4.68 -2.93
C ALA A 46 -5.07 3.23 -3.34
N VAL A 47 -6.11 2.63 -2.74
CA VAL A 47 -6.61 1.31 -3.12
C VAL A 47 -7.15 1.29 -4.56
N GLU A 48 -7.82 2.37 -4.98
CA GLU A 48 -8.27 2.46 -6.37
C GLU A 48 -7.11 2.51 -7.37
N GLU A 49 -6.05 3.27 -7.08
CA GLU A 49 -4.83 3.28 -7.92
C GLU A 49 -4.13 1.92 -7.91
N LEU A 50 -4.12 1.22 -6.77
CA LEU A 50 -3.61 -0.16 -6.68
C LEU A 50 -4.39 -1.10 -7.60
N CYS A 51 -5.72 -1.04 -7.58
CA CYS A 51 -6.52 -1.88 -8.47
C CYS A 51 -6.27 -1.57 -9.95
N LYS A 52 -6.16 -0.29 -10.31
CA LYS A 52 -5.84 0.14 -11.69
C LYS A 52 -4.47 -0.36 -12.13
N GLU A 53 -3.46 -0.29 -11.26
CA GLU A 53 -2.12 -0.80 -11.55
C GLU A 53 -2.15 -2.30 -11.83
N ARG A 54 -2.98 -3.04 -11.10
CA ARG A 54 -3.24 -4.47 -11.32
C ARG A 54 -4.15 -4.79 -12.50
N GLY A 55 -4.44 -3.81 -13.34
CA GLY A 55 -5.17 -4.00 -14.59
C GLY A 55 -6.69 -4.06 -14.43
N ALA A 56 -7.24 -3.68 -13.27
CA ALA A 56 -8.68 -3.54 -13.13
C ALA A 56 -9.20 -2.36 -13.97
N THR A 57 -10.27 -2.58 -14.74
CA THR A 57 -10.80 -1.62 -15.71
C THR A 57 -12.23 -1.18 -15.45
N ASN A 58 -12.94 -1.89 -14.56
CA ASN A 58 -14.31 -1.55 -14.19
C ASN A 58 -14.44 -0.14 -13.61
N TYR A 59 -15.64 0.44 -13.68
CA TYR A 59 -15.87 1.81 -13.20
C TYR A 59 -15.87 1.91 -11.67
N LYS A 60 -16.65 1.07 -10.97
CA LYS A 60 -16.79 1.15 -9.52
C LYS A 60 -15.64 0.42 -8.82
N LEU A 61 -15.14 0.99 -7.72
CA LEU A 61 -14.07 0.37 -6.94
C LEU A 61 -14.42 -1.03 -6.42
N TYR A 62 -15.68 -1.28 -6.07
CA TYR A 62 -16.13 -2.64 -5.71
C TYR A 62 -15.85 -3.62 -6.86
N ASP A 63 -16.33 -3.31 -8.06
CA ASP A 63 -16.17 -4.17 -9.23
C ASP A 63 -14.69 -4.30 -9.65
N LYS A 64 -13.87 -3.27 -9.44
CA LYS A 64 -12.41 -3.33 -9.65
C LYS A 64 -11.73 -4.33 -8.70
N ILE A 65 -12.10 -4.35 -7.43
CA ILE A 65 -11.55 -5.29 -6.45
C ILE A 65 -11.96 -6.72 -6.83
N GLU A 66 -13.21 -6.92 -7.25
CA GLU A 66 -13.69 -8.24 -7.67
C GLU A 66 -12.97 -8.78 -8.90
N GLU A 67 -12.53 -7.94 -9.85
CA GLU A 67 -11.69 -8.35 -11.00
C GLU A 67 -10.33 -8.92 -10.60
N LEU A 68 -9.85 -8.61 -9.40
CA LEU A 68 -8.57 -9.10 -8.89
C LEU A 68 -8.69 -10.46 -8.20
N ARG A 69 -9.90 -11.01 -8.04
CA ARG A 69 -10.06 -12.38 -7.54
C ARG A 69 -9.37 -13.37 -8.46
N GLY A 70 -8.57 -14.25 -7.88
CA GLY A 70 -7.72 -15.19 -8.62
C GLY A 70 -6.35 -14.64 -9.01
N GLN A 71 -6.15 -13.31 -8.92
CA GLN A 71 -4.83 -12.68 -8.99
C GLN A 71 -4.26 -12.40 -7.60
N LEU A 72 -5.13 -12.04 -6.65
CA LEU A 72 -4.81 -11.79 -5.25
C LEU A 72 -5.39 -12.89 -4.36
N ASP A 73 -4.78 -13.08 -3.19
CA ASP A 73 -5.32 -13.96 -2.17
C ASP A 73 -6.62 -13.39 -1.56
N GLY A 74 -7.35 -14.25 -0.84
CA GLY A 74 -8.65 -13.89 -0.28
C GLY A 74 -8.59 -12.80 0.77
N ASP A 75 -7.53 -12.78 1.57
CA ASP A 75 -7.35 -11.83 2.67
C ASP A 75 -7.06 -10.42 2.12
N LEU A 76 -6.19 -10.29 1.11
CA LEU A 76 -5.96 -9.01 0.43
C LEU A 76 -7.24 -8.48 -0.23
N ILE A 77 -8.06 -9.36 -0.82
CA ILE A 77 -9.35 -8.93 -1.38
C ILE A 77 -10.29 -8.42 -0.29
N PHE A 78 -10.30 -9.05 0.89
CA PHE A 78 -11.08 -8.60 2.03
C PHE A 78 -10.60 -7.22 2.52
N ASP A 79 -9.29 -7.06 2.73
CA ASP A 79 -8.69 -5.80 3.20
C ASP A 79 -8.93 -4.64 2.23
N LEU A 80 -8.92 -4.91 0.91
CA LEU A 80 -9.26 -3.91 -0.12
C LEU A 80 -10.71 -3.44 0.03
N HIS A 81 -11.64 -4.36 0.33
CA HIS A 81 -13.04 -4.01 0.58
C HIS A 81 -13.23 -3.26 1.90
N GLU A 82 -12.50 -3.61 2.96
CA GLU A 82 -12.55 -2.86 4.23
C GLU A 82 -12.13 -1.40 4.02
N THR A 83 -11.02 -1.19 3.31
CA THR A 83 -10.55 0.15 2.96
C THR A 83 -11.55 0.90 2.10
N ARG A 84 -12.13 0.21 1.09
CA ARG A 84 -13.18 0.77 0.23
C ARG A 84 -14.38 1.23 1.06
N MET A 85 -14.85 0.42 2.00
CA MET A 85 -16.02 0.70 2.83
C MET A 85 -15.77 1.91 3.73
N LEU A 86 -14.66 1.94 4.48
CA LEU A 86 -14.34 3.06 5.36
C LEU A 86 -14.33 4.41 4.60
N GLY A 87 -13.72 4.46 3.41
CA GLY A 87 -13.73 5.66 2.57
C GLY A 87 -15.11 5.98 1.98
N ASN A 88 -15.90 4.97 1.64
CA ASN A 88 -17.27 5.14 1.15
C ASN A 88 -18.15 5.82 2.20
N ASP A 89 -18.15 5.24 3.40
CA ASP A 89 -18.98 5.60 4.53
C ASP A 89 -18.59 6.99 5.05
N SER A 90 -17.29 7.32 5.02
CA SER A 90 -16.78 8.64 5.39
C SER A 90 -17.24 9.76 4.45
N VAL A 91 -17.33 9.48 3.15
CA VAL A 91 -17.62 10.50 2.12
C VAL A 91 -19.11 10.60 1.82
N HIS A 92 -19.80 9.48 1.68
CA HIS A 92 -21.20 9.44 1.25
C HIS A 92 -22.17 9.52 2.43
N ASP A 93 -21.88 8.80 3.52
CA ASP A 93 -22.76 8.74 4.69
C ASP A 93 -22.32 9.70 5.80
N GLY A 94 -21.17 10.35 5.62
CA GLY A 94 -20.61 11.30 6.58
C GLY A 94 -20.25 10.65 7.91
N LEU A 95 -19.96 9.34 7.93
CA LEU A 95 -19.51 8.68 9.15
C LEU A 95 -18.12 9.16 9.55
N THR A 96 -17.85 9.18 10.85
CA THR A 96 -16.53 9.50 11.38
C THR A 96 -16.05 8.32 12.19
N TYR A 97 -15.03 7.66 11.68
CA TYR A 97 -14.36 6.57 12.36
C TYR A 97 -13.40 7.09 13.42
N SER A 98 -13.09 6.25 14.39
CA SER A 98 -12.07 6.55 15.38
C SER A 98 -10.69 6.73 14.72
N PRO A 99 -9.78 7.49 15.35
CA PRO A 99 -8.40 7.58 14.88
C PRO A 99 -7.72 6.22 14.71
N GLU A 100 -8.06 5.26 15.56
CA GLU A 100 -7.54 3.89 15.55
C GLU A 100 -8.03 3.11 14.33
N GLU A 101 -9.32 3.20 13.99
CA GLU A 101 -9.88 2.54 12.80
C GLU A 101 -9.28 3.08 11.50
N VAL A 102 -9.08 4.41 11.42
CA VAL A 102 -8.42 5.03 10.26
C VAL A 102 -6.95 4.60 10.16
N ALA A 103 -6.25 4.53 11.30
CA ALA A 103 -4.87 4.05 11.36
C ALA A 103 -4.76 2.58 10.93
N ASN A 104 -5.69 1.72 11.36
CA ASN A 104 -5.71 0.31 10.96
C ASN A 104 -5.85 0.16 9.44
N VAL A 105 -6.72 0.94 8.79
CA VAL A 105 -6.83 0.94 7.31
C VAL A 105 -5.54 1.42 6.64
N ALA A 106 -4.84 2.40 7.21
CA ALA A 106 -3.52 2.79 6.70
C ALA A 106 -2.52 1.64 6.77
N GLU A 107 -2.50 0.89 7.88
CA GLU A 107 -1.63 -0.28 8.04
C GLU A 107 -2.00 -1.43 7.09
N LEU A 108 -3.30 -1.65 6.81
CA LEU A 108 -3.72 -2.63 5.80
C LEU A 108 -3.15 -2.28 4.42
N ILE A 109 -3.16 -1.00 4.02
CA ILE A 109 -2.54 -0.58 2.75
C ILE A 109 -1.02 -0.80 2.76
N VAL A 110 -0.35 -0.55 3.89
CA VAL A 110 1.08 -0.84 4.04
C VAL A 110 1.34 -2.34 3.87
N GLU A 111 0.56 -3.20 4.50
CA GLU A 111 0.68 -4.66 4.39
C GLU A 111 0.40 -5.15 2.97
N MET A 112 -0.66 -4.66 2.32
CA MET A 112 -0.94 -4.94 0.91
C MET A 112 0.27 -4.58 0.05
N THR A 113 0.80 -3.36 0.18
CA THR A 113 1.89 -2.90 -0.68
C THR A 113 3.21 -3.61 -0.40
N GLN A 114 3.42 -4.04 0.84
CA GLN A 114 4.51 -4.91 1.24
C GLN A 114 4.47 -6.25 0.49
N THR A 115 3.33 -6.94 0.53
CA THR A 115 3.13 -8.23 -0.13
C THR A 115 3.19 -8.10 -1.66
N LEU A 116 2.62 -7.02 -2.19
CA LEU A 116 2.41 -6.85 -3.63
C LEU A 116 3.60 -6.28 -4.39
N TYR A 117 4.43 -5.44 -3.76
CA TYR A 117 5.52 -4.73 -4.44
C TYR A 117 6.88 -4.96 -3.78
N ILE A 118 6.96 -4.78 -2.46
CA ILE A 118 8.24 -4.77 -1.74
C ILE A 118 8.84 -6.17 -1.66
N GLU A 119 8.05 -7.17 -1.25
CA GLU A 119 8.53 -8.54 -1.16
C GLU A 119 8.96 -9.14 -2.52
N PRO A 120 8.18 -8.99 -3.61
CA PRO A 120 8.63 -9.40 -4.93
C PRO A 120 9.93 -8.73 -5.36
N ALA A 121 10.07 -7.41 -5.15
CA ALA A 121 11.30 -6.69 -5.48
C ALA A 121 12.52 -7.22 -4.69
N LYS A 122 12.37 -7.42 -3.38
CA LYS A 122 13.40 -8.03 -2.53
C LYS A 122 13.78 -9.43 -3.01
N LYS A 123 12.78 -10.29 -3.29
CA LYS A 123 12.99 -11.66 -3.79
C LYS A 123 13.70 -11.66 -5.14
N ALA A 124 13.38 -10.73 -6.03
CA ALA A 124 14.06 -10.56 -7.33
C ALA A 124 15.54 -10.16 -7.16
N ALA A 125 15.83 -9.15 -6.34
CA ALA A 125 17.18 -8.71 -6.04
C ALA A 125 18.04 -9.85 -5.43
N MET A 126 17.48 -10.62 -4.50
CA MET A 126 18.15 -11.78 -3.92
C MET A 126 18.43 -12.90 -4.92
N ARG A 127 17.56 -13.09 -5.93
CA ARG A 127 17.78 -14.08 -7.00
C ARG A 127 18.93 -13.63 -7.91
N GLU A 128 18.96 -12.36 -8.28
CA GLU A 128 20.00 -11.80 -9.14
C GLU A 128 21.37 -11.80 -8.44
N ALA A 129 21.45 -11.37 -7.18
CA ALA A 129 22.69 -11.42 -6.40
C ALA A 129 23.24 -12.86 -6.27
N ARG A 130 22.36 -13.87 -6.13
CA ARG A 130 22.77 -15.28 -6.11
C ARG A 130 23.30 -15.76 -7.47
N LYS A 131 22.68 -15.31 -8.57
CA LYS A 131 23.13 -15.64 -9.92
C LYS A 131 24.53 -15.07 -10.18
N GLN A 132 24.75 -13.79 -9.85
CA GLN A 132 26.04 -13.12 -10.00
C GLN A 132 27.14 -13.81 -9.19
N ARG A 133 26.89 -14.14 -7.91
CA ARG A 133 27.84 -14.90 -7.09
C ARG A 133 28.20 -16.27 -7.68
N ARG A 134 27.22 -16.96 -8.27
CA ARG A 134 27.44 -18.27 -8.92
C ARG A 134 28.27 -18.13 -10.20
N GLU A 135 28.04 -17.08 -10.98
CA GLU A 135 28.79 -16.80 -12.21
C GLU A 135 30.24 -16.41 -11.90
N ALA A 136 30.47 -15.53 -10.91
CA ALA A 136 31.82 -15.19 -10.44
C ALA A 136 32.60 -16.43 -9.98
N HIS A 137 31.97 -17.30 -9.17
CA HIS A 137 32.58 -18.55 -8.73
C HIS A 137 32.89 -19.52 -9.88
N LYS A 138 32.08 -19.54 -10.95
CA LYS A 138 32.36 -20.36 -12.15
C LYS A 138 33.49 -19.79 -13.00
N ASN A 139 33.64 -18.47 -13.02
CA ASN A 139 34.65 -17.76 -13.81
C ASN A 139 36.00 -17.65 -13.09
N GLY A 140 36.12 -18.17 -11.86
CA GLY A 140 37.36 -18.12 -11.08
C GLY A 140 37.64 -16.76 -10.44
N GLU A 141 36.66 -15.86 -10.44
CA GLU A 141 36.74 -14.60 -9.71
C GLU A 141 36.38 -14.86 -8.25
N SER A 142 37.39 -14.85 -7.38
CA SER A 142 37.18 -14.89 -5.94
C SER A 142 36.30 -13.71 -5.54
N PRO A 143 35.27 -13.88 -4.68
CA PRO A 143 34.52 -12.74 -4.18
C PRO A 143 35.49 -11.85 -3.42
N ALA A 144 35.57 -10.57 -3.81
CA ALA A 144 36.24 -9.57 -3.00
C ALA A 144 35.47 -9.49 -1.67
N ASP A 145 36.13 -9.92 -0.60
CA ASP A 145 35.68 -9.69 0.77
C ASP A 145 35.55 -8.19 1.01
N SER A 146 34.32 -7.73 1.24
CA SER A 146 34.00 -6.50 2.00
C SER A 146 32.52 -6.46 2.34
#